data_AF-A0A0T6AWG2-F1
#
_entry.id   AF-A0A0T6AWG2-F1
#
_cell.length_a   1.000
_cell.length_b   1.000
_cell.length_c   1.000
_cell.angle_alpha   90.00
_cell.angle_beta   90.00
_cell.angle_gamma   90.00
#
_symmetry.space_group_name_H-M   'P 1'
#
loop_
_entity.id
_entity.type
_entity.pdbx_description
1 polymer ?
#
loop_
_entity_poly.entity_id
_entity_poly.type
_entity_poly.pdbx_seq_one_letter_code
_entity_poly.pdbx_strand_id
1 'polypeptide(L)'
;MSNASRINTEQIQALSYVEEEVEIVKQQEKTLKSEITLLRSKLANCETELLQCKNKIRLVMDELQMEQRAQSRRNESRKQIERNLLAEMEKIQHDIDLAKQSAELHHLTAEALKKEVATLEGAIIEKKKQVEHLVTEMKEANLQSLSIAPPEELKHIFEGPNKMGGSTRKMIGSPRQLENAVPTNKNPHGVWV
;
A
#
# COMPACT_ATOMS: atom_id res chain seq x y z
N MET A 1 92.26 -29.32 -84.54
CA MET A 1 90.81 -29.06 -84.71
C MET A 1 90.65 -27.85 -85.63
N SER A 2 89.73 -27.89 -86.60
CA SER A 2 89.51 -26.78 -87.55
C SER A 2 88.81 -25.60 -86.87
N ASN A 3 89.06 -24.37 -87.33
CA ASN A 3 88.44 -23.15 -86.79
C ASN A 3 86.89 -23.21 -86.79
N ALA A 4 86.32 -23.88 -87.81
CA ALA A 4 84.89 -24.15 -87.92
C ALA A 4 84.36 -25.02 -86.76
N SER A 5 85.14 -25.98 -86.25
CA SER A 5 84.72 -26.82 -85.13
C SER A 5 84.58 -26.03 -83.83
N ARG A 6 85.46 -25.04 -83.60
CA ARG A 6 85.47 -24.21 -82.39
C ARG A 6 84.31 -23.20 -82.36
N ILE A 7 84.07 -22.55 -83.50
CA ILE A 7 82.92 -21.64 -83.68
C ILE A 7 81.60 -22.39 -83.46
N ASN A 8 81.51 -23.63 -83.97
CA ASN A 8 80.31 -24.45 -83.79
C ASN A 8 80.10 -24.84 -82.31
N THR A 9 81.19 -25.10 -81.56
CA THR A 9 81.07 -25.39 -80.12
C THR A 9 80.61 -24.18 -79.31
N GLU A 10 81.14 -22.98 -79.62
CA GLU A 10 80.74 -21.72 -79.00
C GLU A 10 79.26 -21.38 -79.30
N GLN A 11 78.79 -21.63 -80.53
CA GLN A 11 77.39 -21.44 -80.91
C GLN A 11 76.44 -22.41 -80.20
N ILE A 12 76.83 -23.68 -80.05
CA ILE A 12 76.04 -24.68 -79.31
C ILE A 12 75.92 -24.29 -77.82
N GLN A 13 77.00 -23.80 -77.20
CA GLN A 13 76.95 -23.31 -75.82
C GLN A 13 76.04 -22.08 -75.67
N ALA A 14 76.10 -21.13 -76.60
CA ALA A 14 75.24 -19.95 -76.57
C ALA A 14 73.75 -20.33 -76.70
N LEU A 15 73.43 -21.28 -77.58
CA LEU A 15 72.06 -21.82 -77.72
C LEU A 15 71.59 -22.50 -76.43
N SER A 16 72.44 -23.33 -75.80
CA SER A 16 72.11 -23.99 -74.52
C SER A 16 71.80 -22.98 -73.41
N TYR A 17 72.52 -21.87 -73.33
CA TYR A 17 72.25 -20.82 -72.34
C TYR A 17 70.91 -20.11 -72.60
N VAL A 18 70.60 -19.81 -73.87
CA VAL A 18 69.32 -19.22 -74.25
C VAL A 18 68.15 -20.16 -73.94
N GLU A 19 68.31 -21.47 -74.16
CA GLU A 19 67.31 -22.47 -73.79
C GLU A 19 67.05 -22.52 -72.28
N GLU A 20 68.09 -22.42 -71.45
CA GLU A 20 67.98 -22.36 -69.99
C GLU A 20 67.25 -21.09 -69.53
N GLU A 21 67.61 -19.93 -70.06
CA GLU A 21 66.94 -18.65 -69.77
C GLU A 21 65.45 -18.69 -70.16
N VAL A 22 65.12 -19.27 -71.32
CA VAL A 22 63.73 -19.47 -71.75
C VAL A 22 62.96 -20.33 -70.75
N GLU A 23 63.57 -21.39 -70.23
CA GLU A 23 62.91 -22.28 -69.28
C GLU A 23 62.71 -21.61 -67.91
N ILE A 24 63.68 -20.80 -67.46
CA ILE A 24 63.55 -19.95 -66.26
C ILE A 24 62.38 -18.96 -66.42
N VAL A 25 62.31 -18.25 -67.55
CA VAL A 25 61.24 -17.28 -67.82
C VAL A 25 59.87 -17.96 -67.84
N LYS A 26 59.74 -19.14 -68.47
CA LYS A 26 58.49 -19.92 -68.44
C LYS A 26 58.10 -20.31 -67.02
N GLN A 27 59.06 -20.69 -66.17
CA GLN A 27 58.78 -21.06 -64.80
C GLN A 27 58.33 -19.85 -63.97
N GLN A 28 58.98 -18.69 -64.15
CA GLN A 28 58.56 -17.43 -63.54
C GLN A 28 57.15 -17.03 -64.00
N GLU A 29 56.84 -17.17 -65.30
CA GLU A 29 55.51 -16.89 -65.84
C GLU A 29 54.43 -17.77 -65.18
N LYS A 30 54.72 -19.08 -64.99
CA LYS A 30 53.82 -20.00 -64.28
C LYS A 30 53.61 -19.58 -62.83
N THR A 31 54.67 -19.21 -62.12
CA THR A 31 54.59 -18.73 -60.73
C THR A 31 53.78 -17.45 -60.63
N LEU A 32 54.01 -16.47 -61.50
CA LEU A 32 53.24 -15.22 -61.50
C LEU A 32 51.74 -15.48 -61.82
N LYS A 33 51.43 -16.40 -62.73
CA LYS A 33 50.05 -16.81 -63.02
C LYS A 33 49.35 -17.43 -61.79
N SER A 34 50.05 -18.27 -61.03
CA SER A 34 49.49 -18.86 -59.81
C SER A 34 49.30 -17.82 -58.71
N GLU A 35 50.25 -16.89 -58.54
CA GLU A 35 50.15 -15.77 -57.61
C GLU A 35 48.97 -14.84 -57.94
N ILE A 36 48.79 -14.48 -59.21
CA ILE A 36 47.65 -13.67 -59.66
C ILE A 36 46.32 -14.38 -59.32
N THR A 37 46.24 -15.69 -59.54
CA THR A 37 45.04 -16.47 -59.23
C THR A 37 44.76 -16.49 -57.72
N LEU A 38 45.80 -16.69 -56.91
CA LEU A 38 45.70 -16.65 -55.45
C LEU A 38 45.25 -15.27 -54.94
N LEU A 39 45.84 -14.20 -55.48
CA LEU A 39 45.48 -12.83 -55.09
C LEU A 39 44.03 -12.49 -55.47
N ARG A 40 43.55 -12.93 -56.64
CA ARG A 40 42.15 -12.77 -57.04
C ARG A 40 41.20 -13.51 -56.08
N SER A 41 41.55 -14.72 -55.67
CA SER A 41 40.77 -15.49 -54.69
C SER A 41 40.74 -14.80 -53.32
N LYS A 42 41.89 -14.30 -52.85
CA LYS A 42 41.97 -13.55 -51.58
C LYS A 42 41.16 -12.26 -51.63
N LEU A 43 41.21 -11.53 -52.73
CA LEU A 43 40.42 -10.30 -52.92
C LEU A 43 38.92 -10.59 -52.85
N ALA A 44 38.43 -11.59 -53.58
CA ALA A 44 37.03 -11.98 -53.55
C ALA A 44 36.56 -12.43 -52.15
N ASN A 45 37.43 -13.11 -51.40
CA ASN A 45 37.14 -13.45 -50.01
C ASN A 45 37.02 -12.20 -49.12
N CYS A 46 37.96 -11.26 -49.22
CA CYS A 46 37.92 -10.01 -48.47
C CYS A 46 36.67 -9.16 -48.81
N GLU A 47 36.27 -9.12 -50.08
CA GLU A 47 35.05 -8.43 -50.51
C GLU A 47 33.79 -9.05 -49.89
N THR A 48 33.76 -10.37 -49.78
CA THR A 48 32.65 -11.10 -49.15
C THR A 48 32.60 -10.84 -47.64
N GLU A 49 33.73 -10.92 -46.94
CA GLU A 49 33.83 -10.62 -45.50
C GLU A 49 33.45 -9.16 -45.20
N LEU A 50 33.88 -8.21 -46.03
CA LEU A 50 33.52 -6.81 -45.91
C LEU A 50 32.02 -6.59 -46.04
N LEU A 51 31.38 -7.24 -47.01
CA LEU A 51 29.93 -7.17 -47.19
C LEU A 51 29.17 -7.76 -45.98
N GLN A 52 29.64 -8.89 -45.45
CA GLN A 52 29.08 -9.50 -44.24
C GLN A 52 29.22 -8.58 -43.03
N CYS A 53 30.40 -7.97 -42.83
CA CYS A 53 30.65 -7.02 -41.76
C CYS A 53 29.72 -5.80 -41.85
N LYS A 54 29.56 -5.23 -43.06
CA LYS A 54 28.65 -4.11 -43.32
C LYS A 54 27.20 -4.47 -42.97
N ASN A 55 26.74 -5.65 -43.36
CA ASN A 55 25.39 -6.12 -43.01
C ASN A 55 25.21 -6.32 -41.51
N LYS A 56 26.21 -6.88 -40.83
CA LYS A 56 26.18 -7.07 -39.37
C LYS A 56 26.11 -5.73 -38.64
N ILE A 57 26.92 -4.75 -39.05
CA ILE A 57 26.89 -3.39 -38.50
C ILE A 57 25.49 -2.79 -38.64
N ARG A 58 24.88 -2.89 -39.82
CA ARG A 58 23.52 -2.38 -40.05
C ARG A 58 22.50 -3.00 -39.09
N LEU A 59 22.50 -4.34 -38.94
CA LEU A 59 21.57 -5.03 -38.05
C LEU A 59 21.76 -4.60 -36.59
N VAL A 60 23.00 -4.53 -36.11
CA VAL A 60 23.30 -4.10 -34.74
C VAL A 60 22.88 -2.64 -34.51
N MET A 61 23.05 -1.78 -35.50
CA MET A 61 22.58 -0.39 -35.41
C MET A 61 21.05 -0.31 -35.32
N ASP A 62 20.33 -1.12 -36.09
CA ASP A 62 18.86 -1.17 -36.05
C ASP A 62 18.36 -1.68 -34.70
N GLU A 63 18.97 -2.75 -34.18
CA GLU A 63 18.69 -3.28 -32.83
C GLU A 63 18.96 -2.26 -31.74
N LEU A 64 20.10 -1.56 -31.82
CA LEU A 64 20.46 -0.50 -30.87
C LEU A 64 19.42 0.63 -30.86
N GLN A 65 18.97 1.07 -32.04
CA GLN A 65 17.92 2.10 -32.12
C GLN A 65 16.59 1.62 -31.53
N MET A 66 16.21 0.36 -31.77
CA MET A 66 15.00 -0.22 -31.19
C MET A 66 15.08 -0.28 -29.66
N GLU A 67 16.21 -0.74 -29.12
CA GLU A 67 16.42 -0.82 -27.68
C GLU A 67 16.46 0.58 -27.04
N GLN A 68 17.09 1.57 -27.69
CA GLN A 68 17.11 2.94 -27.19
C GLN A 68 15.69 3.53 -27.10
N ARG A 69 14.83 3.28 -28.10
CA ARG A 69 13.42 3.69 -28.05
C ARG A 69 12.64 2.95 -26.95
N ALA A 70 12.88 1.64 -26.80
CA ALA A 70 12.23 0.84 -25.75
C ALA A 70 12.64 1.33 -24.34
N GLN A 71 13.92 1.60 -24.14
CA GLN A 71 14.48 2.12 -22.89
C GLN A 71 13.93 3.50 -22.56
N SER A 72 13.81 4.38 -23.55
CA SER A 72 13.19 5.70 -23.35
C SER A 72 11.74 5.58 -22.87
N ARG A 73 10.94 4.67 -23.44
CA ARG A 73 9.56 4.42 -23.01
C ARG A 73 9.49 3.83 -21.60
N ARG A 74 10.36 2.86 -21.27
CA ARG A 74 10.44 2.30 -19.91
C ARG A 74 10.81 3.36 -18.88
N ASN A 75 11.77 4.24 -19.21
CA ASN A 75 12.18 5.32 -18.32
C ASN A 75 11.05 6.34 -18.08
N GLU A 76 10.31 6.73 -19.11
CA GLU A 76 9.18 7.65 -18.92
C GLU A 76 8.06 7.02 -18.10
N SER A 77 7.71 5.76 -18.38
CA SER A 77 6.74 4.99 -17.58
C SER A 77 7.16 4.90 -16.11
N ARG A 78 8.43 4.59 -15.84
CA ARG A 78 8.99 4.54 -14.48
C ARG A 78 8.88 5.89 -13.77
N LYS A 79 9.26 6.98 -14.45
CA LYS A 79 9.13 8.35 -13.89
C LYS A 79 7.69 8.70 -13.58
N GLN A 80 6.75 8.29 -14.42
CA GLN A 80 5.34 8.54 -14.18
C GLN A 80 4.83 7.77 -12.95
N ILE A 81 5.21 6.50 -12.81
CA ILE A 81 4.87 5.70 -11.62
C ILE A 81 5.46 6.34 -10.35
N GLU A 82 6.72 6.76 -10.39
CA GLU A 82 7.38 7.42 -9.26
C GLU A 82 6.67 8.72 -8.84
N ARG A 83 6.26 9.56 -9.80
CA ARG A 83 5.46 10.76 -9.52
C ARG A 83 4.13 10.41 -8.86
N ASN A 84 3.43 9.38 -9.36
CA ASN A 84 2.16 8.95 -8.78
C ASN A 84 2.34 8.44 -7.34
N LEU A 85 3.40 7.66 -7.09
CA LEU A 85 3.69 7.16 -5.75
C LEU A 85 4.02 8.29 -4.77
N LEU A 86 4.77 9.31 -5.19
CA LEU A 86 5.04 10.49 -4.38
C LEU A 86 3.75 11.24 -4.03
N ALA A 87 2.85 11.45 -4.99
CA ALA A 87 1.58 12.11 -4.75
C ALA A 87 0.67 11.33 -3.77
N GLU A 88 0.60 10.00 -3.90
CA GLU A 88 -0.13 9.16 -2.94
C GLU A 88 0.52 9.16 -1.56
N MET A 89 1.86 9.20 -1.47
CA MET A 89 2.57 9.32 -0.21
C MET A 89 2.27 10.64 0.50
N GLU A 90 2.25 11.75 -0.24
CA GLU A 90 1.88 13.08 0.28
C GLU A 90 0.44 13.09 0.79
N LYS A 91 -0.49 12.47 0.05
CA LYS A 91 -1.89 12.34 0.47
C LYS A 91 -2.03 11.52 1.75
N ILE A 92 -1.40 10.35 1.81
CA ILE A 92 -1.43 9.50 3.01
C ILE A 92 -0.82 10.23 4.21
N GLN A 93 0.27 10.98 4.00
CA GLN A 93 0.89 11.78 5.05
C GLN A 93 -0.08 12.85 5.58
N HIS A 94 -0.79 13.53 4.68
CA HIS A 94 -1.82 14.49 5.06
C HIS A 94 -2.96 13.83 5.87
N ASP A 95 -3.46 12.68 5.43
CA ASP A 95 -4.51 11.94 6.13
C ASP A 95 -4.06 11.48 7.52
N ILE A 96 -2.79 11.08 7.67
CA ILE A 96 -2.19 10.74 8.96
C ILE A 96 -2.19 11.95 9.91
N ASP A 97 -1.81 13.12 9.42
CA ASP A 97 -1.73 14.32 10.25
C ASP A 97 -3.13 14.82 10.66
N LEU A 98 -4.12 14.70 9.78
CA LEU A 98 -5.53 14.93 10.13
C LEU A 98 -6.01 13.94 11.20
N ALA A 99 -5.71 12.66 11.05
CA ALA A 99 -6.08 11.64 12.03
C ALA A 99 -5.45 11.88 13.41
N LYS A 100 -4.18 12.32 13.45
CA LYS A 100 -3.50 12.72 14.70
C LYS A 100 -4.19 13.90 15.37
N GLN A 101 -4.51 14.96 14.61
CA GLN A 101 -5.21 16.12 15.15
C GLN A 101 -6.59 15.74 15.70
N SER A 102 -7.32 14.88 14.98
CA SER A 102 -8.62 14.37 15.43
C SER A 102 -8.48 13.55 16.72
N ALA A 103 -7.48 12.67 16.81
CA ALA A 103 -7.23 11.86 17.99
C ALA A 103 -6.90 12.73 19.22
N GLU A 104 -6.10 13.78 19.05
CA GLU A 104 -5.78 14.74 20.12
C GLU A 104 -7.05 15.47 20.60
N LEU A 105 -7.89 15.94 19.67
CA LEU A 105 -9.16 16.58 20.02
C LEU A 105 -10.08 15.64 20.81
N HIS A 106 -10.18 14.37 20.39
CA HIS A 106 -10.95 13.37 21.12
C HIS A 106 -10.37 13.10 22.51
N HIS A 107 -9.04 13.06 22.65
CA HIS A 107 -8.37 12.90 23.93
C HIS A 107 -8.71 14.05 24.89
N LEU A 108 -8.57 15.31 24.44
CA LEU A 108 -8.92 16.49 25.23
C LEU A 108 -10.39 16.49 25.64
N THR A 109 -11.28 16.11 24.72
CA THR A 109 -12.72 15.99 25.00
C THR A 109 -13.00 14.92 26.06
N ALA A 110 -12.34 13.76 25.95
CA ALA A 110 -12.46 12.68 26.93
C ALA A 110 -11.96 13.10 28.32
N GLU A 111 -10.85 13.85 28.39
CA GLU A 111 -10.35 14.39 29.66
C GLU A 111 -11.31 15.42 30.28
N ALA A 112 -11.91 16.28 29.46
CA ALA A 112 -12.90 17.25 29.93
C ALA A 112 -14.15 16.55 30.50
N LEU A 113 -14.69 15.58 29.77
CA LEU A 113 -15.83 14.78 30.23
C LEU A 113 -15.50 14.00 31.51
N LYS A 114 -14.28 13.44 31.61
CA LYS A 114 -13.84 12.74 32.83
C LYS A 114 -13.85 13.66 34.06
N LYS A 115 -13.42 14.92 33.91
CA LYS A 115 -13.46 15.92 34.99
C LYS A 115 -14.88 16.31 35.37
N GLU A 116 -15.76 16.46 34.38
CA GLU A 116 -17.17 16.77 34.60
C GLU A 116 -17.89 15.63 35.34
N VAL A 117 -17.67 14.38 34.91
CA VAL A 117 -18.20 13.18 35.59
C VAL A 117 -17.73 13.13 37.04
N ALA A 118 -16.42 13.31 37.29
CA ALA A 118 -15.89 13.32 38.66
C ALA A 118 -16.51 14.43 39.54
N THR A 119 -16.79 15.60 38.94
CA THR A 119 -17.45 16.71 39.64
C THR A 119 -18.90 16.37 39.99
N LEU A 120 -19.64 15.79 39.04
CA LEU A 120 -21.03 15.35 39.26
C LEU A 120 -21.11 14.22 40.30
N GLU A 121 -20.20 13.25 40.25
CA GLU A 121 -20.10 12.18 41.25
C GLU A 121 -19.87 12.75 42.65
N GLY A 122 -18.98 13.73 42.80
CA GLY A 122 -18.76 14.45 44.05
C GLY A 122 -20.02 15.16 44.55
N ALA A 123 -20.73 15.87 43.66
CA ALA A 123 -21.98 16.55 44.01
C ALA A 123 -23.09 15.57 44.43
N ILE A 124 -23.18 14.41 43.77
CA ILE A 124 -24.14 13.35 44.12
C ILE A 124 -23.83 12.79 45.52
N ILE A 125 -22.55 12.53 45.84
CA ILE A 125 -22.15 12.04 47.16
C ILE A 125 -22.54 13.04 48.25
N GLU A 126 -22.26 14.33 48.05
CA GLU A 126 -22.62 15.38 49.00
C GLU A 126 -24.13 15.51 49.18
N LYS A 127 -24.90 15.42 48.07
CA LYS A 127 -26.37 15.43 48.15
C LYS A 127 -26.93 14.21 48.87
N LYS A 128 -26.35 13.02 48.68
CA LYS A 128 -26.73 11.82 49.44
C LYS A 128 -26.50 12.03 50.94
N LYS A 129 -25.35 12.57 51.33
CA LYS A 129 -25.04 12.89 52.73
C LYS A 129 -26.01 13.89 53.33
N GLN A 130 -26.39 14.93 52.59
CA GLN A 130 -27.40 15.91 53.04
C GLN A 130 -28.77 15.24 53.23
N VAL A 131 -29.19 14.36 52.31
CA VAL A 131 -30.44 13.60 52.44
C VAL A 131 -30.42 12.68 53.66
N GLU A 132 -29.33 11.95 53.90
CA GLU A 132 -29.18 11.09 55.08
C GLU A 132 -29.25 11.90 56.39
N HIS A 133 -28.64 13.09 56.41
CA HIS A 133 -28.71 14.00 57.54
C HIS A 133 -30.14 14.48 57.80
N LEU A 134 -30.85 14.98 56.77
CA LEU A 134 -32.24 15.40 56.87
C LEU A 134 -33.17 14.26 57.32
N VAL A 135 -32.94 13.04 56.84
CA VAL A 135 -33.68 11.85 57.29
C VAL A 135 -33.47 11.60 58.78
N THR A 136 -32.26 11.83 59.29
CA THR A 136 -31.93 11.68 60.71
C THR A 136 -32.61 12.77 61.55
N GLU A 137 -32.48 14.04 61.14
CA GLU A 137 -33.15 15.18 61.80
C GLU A 137 -34.68 15.01 61.83
N MET A 138 -35.28 14.57 60.71
CA MET A 138 -36.71 14.31 60.62
C MET A 138 -37.15 13.17 61.56
N LYS A 139 -36.35 12.09 61.67
CA LYS A 139 -36.61 11.01 62.63
C LYS A 139 -36.57 11.50 64.06
N GLU A 140 -35.57 12.33 64.41
CA GLU A 140 -35.44 12.92 65.75
C GLU A 140 -36.61 13.85 66.08
N ALA A 141 -36.99 14.75 65.17
CA ALA A 141 -38.12 15.66 65.33
C ALA A 141 -39.45 14.89 65.49
N ASN A 142 -39.66 13.82 64.71
CA ASN A 142 -40.82 12.94 64.86
C ASN A 142 -40.84 12.25 66.24
N LEU A 143 -39.70 11.75 66.72
CA LEU A 143 -39.59 11.10 68.03
C LEU A 143 -39.89 12.09 69.17
N GLN A 144 -39.35 13.31 69.09
CA GLN A 144 -39.64 14.39 70.05
C GLN A 144 -41.13 14.75 70.05
N SER A 145 -41.75 14.88 68.87
CA SER A 145 -43.18 15.20 68.75
C SER A 145 -44.06 14.14 69.42
N LEU A 146 -43.76 12.85 69.20
CA LEU A 146 -44.47 11.74 69.85
C LEU A 146 -44.27 11.70 71.37
N SER A 147 -43.14 12.18 71.88
CA SER A 147 -42.86 12.19 73.32
C SER A 147 -43.62 13.28 74.10
N ILE A 148 -44.11 14.31 73.43
CA ILE A 148 -44.81 15.47 74.03
C ILE A 148 -46.34 15.38 73.80
N ALA A 149 -46.80 14.52 72.89
CA ALA A 149 -48.21 14.38 72.53
C ALA A 149 -49.07 13.74 73.65
N PRO A 150 -50.26 14.28 73.96
CA PRO A 150 -51.19 13.68 74.93
C PRO A 150 -51.68 12.28 74.51
N PRO A 151 -52.01 11.37 75.46
CA PRO A 151 -52.43 9.99 75.16
C PRO A 151 -53.63 9.86 74.21
N GLU A 152 -54.56 10.82 74.23
CA GLU A 152 -55.76 10.83 73.39
C GLU A 152 -55.47 11.03 71.89
N GLU A 153 -54.38 11.73 71.54
CA GLU A 153 -54.00 12.02 70.15
C GLU A 153 -53.22 10.87 69.50
N LEU A 154 -52.49 10.08 70.30
CA LEU A 154 -51.74 8.91 69.83
C LEU A 154 -52.66 7.80 69.28
N LYS A 155 -53.87 7.65 69.83
CA LYS A 155 -54.86 6.67 69.34
C LYS A 155 -55.30 6.92 67.90
N HIS A 156 -55.51 8.18 67.50
CA HIS A 156 -55.94 8.52 66.14
C HIS A 156 -54.85 8.28 65.08
N ILE A 157 -53.58 8.37 65.48
CA ILE A 157 -52.45 8.15 64.56
C ILE A 157 -52.26 6.66 64.24
N PHE A 158 -52.46 5.77 65.22
CA PHE A 158 -52.32 4.32 65.03
C PHE A 158 -53.50 3.67 64.29
N GLU A 159 -54.69 4.28 64.27
CA GLU A 159 -55.87 3.70 63.60
C GLU A 159 -55.95 3.95 62.08
N GLY A 160 -55.15 4.88 61.54
CA GLY A 160 -55.02 5.14 60.09
C GLY A 160 -56.28 5.72 59.40
N PRO A 161 -56.18 6.32 58.20
CA PRO A 161 -57.29 7.07 57.58
C PRO A 161 -58.42 6.21 56.98
N ASN A 162 -58.39 4.89 57.19
CA ASN A 162 -59.17 3.93 56.38
C ASN A 162 -60.62 3.71 56.86
N LYS A 163 -61.29 4.72 57.42
CA LYS A 163 -62.69 4.57 57.83
C LYS A 163 -63.65 5.69 57.41
N MET A 164 -63.27 6.57 56.48
CA MET A 164 -64.23 7.54 55.94
C MET A 164 -64.22 7.58 54.41
N GLY A 165 -65.17 6.86 53.83
CA GLY A 165 -65.85 7.20 52.57
C GLY A 165 -65.04 7.11 51.27
N GLY A 166 -65.29 6.07 50.48
CA GLY A 166 -64.98 6.10 49.05
C GLY A 166 -64.68 4.74 48.43
N SER A 167 -65.69 4.18 47.76
CA SER A 167 -65.62 3.13 46.71
C SER A 167 -64.36 2.25 46.69
N THR A 168 -64.43 1.10 47.35
CA THR A 168 -63.46 0.02 47.18
C THR A 168 -63.68 -0.65 45.82
N ARG A 169 -63.01 -0.17 44.76
CA ARG A 169 -62.70 -1.04 43.62
C ARG A 169 -61.62 -2.02 44.09
N LYS A 170 -62.01 -3.27 44.33
CA LYS A 170 -61.06 -4.35 44.62
C LYS A 170 -60.09 -4.46 43.44
N MET A 171 -58.82 -4.14 43.69
CA MET A 171 -57.73 -4.44 42.76
C MET A 171 -57.66 -5.97 42.62
N ILE A 172 -58.13 -6.50 41.50
CA ILE A 172 -57.97 -7.92 41.17
C ILE A 172 -56.65 -8.04 40.43
N GLY A 173 -55.61 -8.51 41.14
CA GLY A 173 -54.28 -8.77 40.56
C GLY A 173 -53.15 -8.23 41.45
N SER A 174 -52.00 -8.90 41.40
CA SER A 174 -50.78 -8.44 42.06
C SER A 174 -50.17 -7.28 41.25
N PRO A 175 -49.76 -6.15 41.86
CA PRO A 175 -49.12 -5.05 41.13
C PRO A 175 -47.91 -5.48 40.29
N ARG A 176 -47.21 -6.55 40.69
CA ARG A 176 -46.09 -7.14 39.95
C ARG A 176 -46.50 -7.79 38.62
N GLN A 177 -47.78 -8.11 38.42
CA GLN A 177 -48.28 -8.68 37.16
C GLN A 177 -48.33 -7.64 36.03
N LEU A 178 -48.21 -6.34 36.35
CA LEU A 178 -48.15 -5.27 35.36
C LEU A 178 -46.75 -5.12 34.72
N GLU A 179 -45.69 -5.58 35.39
CA GLU A 179 -44.30 -5.44 34.91
C GLU A 179 -44.01 -6.32 33.67
N ASN A 180 -44.82 -7.35 33.42
CA ASN A 180 -44.67 -8.28 32.29
C ASN A 180 -45.89 -8.27 31.33
N ALA A 181 -46.71 -7.22 31.37
CA ALA A 181 -47.93 -7.16 30.55
C ALA A 181 -47.59 -7.04 29.06
N VAL A 182 -48.03 -8.02 28.26
CA VAL A 182 -47.77 -8.08 26.81
C VAL A 182 -48.78 -7.19 26.07
N PRO A 183 -48.38 -6.42 25.04
CA PRO A 183 -49.30 -5.58 24.27
C PRO A 183 -50.49 -6.37 23.71
N THR A 184 -51.69 -5.84 23.90
CA THR A 184 -52.92 -6.41 23.32
C THR A 184 -53.63 -5.36 22.47
N ASN A 185 -54.58 -5.77 21.64
CA ASN A 185 -55.32 -4.88 20.76
C ASN A 185 -56.14 -3.79 21.50
N LYS A 186 -56.31 -3.92 22.83
CA LYS A 186 -56.95 -2.91 23.71
C LYS A 186 -55.97 -2.16 24.62
N ASN A 187 -54.71 -2.58 24.69
CA ASN A 187 -53.63 -1.84 25.35
C ASN A 187 -52.33 -2.03 24.54
N PRO A 188 -52.10 -1.20 23.51
CA PRO A 188 -51.01 -1.38 22.57
C PRO A 188 -49.63 -1.05 23.16
N HIS A 189 -49.57 -0.36 24.30
CA HIS A 189 -48.30 0.03 24.94
C HIS A 189 -47.96 -0.82 26.18
N GLY A 190 -48.85 -1.72 26.61
CA GLY A 190 -48.64 -2.60 27.77
C GLY A 190 -48.67 -1.88 29.13
N VAL A 191 -48.92 -0.56 29.15
CA VAL A 191 -49.00 0.25 30.36
C VAL A 191 -50.46 0.56 30.63
N TRP A 192 -51.01 0.10 31.75
CA TRP A 192 -52.35 0.51 32.22
C TRP A 192 -52.14 1.62 33.26
N VAL A 193 -52.80 2.77 33.08
CA VAL A 193 -52.88 3.85 34.08
C VAL A 193 -54.05 3.56 35.02
#